data_AF-X1KU59-F1
#
_entry.id   AF-X1KU59-F1
#
_cell.length_a   1.000
_cell.length_b   1.000
_cell.length_c   1.000
_cell.angle_alpha   90.00
_cell.angle_beta   90.00
_cell.angle_gamma   90.00
#
_symmetry.space_group_name_H-M   'P 1'
#
loop_
_entity.id
_entity.type
_entity.pdbx_description
1 polymer ?
#
loop_
_entity_poly.entity_id
_entity_poly.type
_entity_poly.pdbx_seq_one_letter_code
_entity_poly.pdbx_strand_id
1 'polypeptide(L)'
;MDLENYRKRAENFLSEMDKLYYLHFSGQKEEYNIAEIYEKYKDLFIKKVIKEIENLRKETEGDERKRLDYLLHFCTKEYIGQQVKKIKQEIVQEEAKSKIKIDDEEVSFRKSKVIVSNEPEQEKRAEIESKRIEKIKKFNTKNK
;
A
#
# COMPACT_ATOMS: atom_id res chain seq x y z
N MET A 1 -4.60 -11.01 -25.13
CA MET A 1 -5.12 -11.48 -23.83
C MET A 1 -6.63 -11.67 -23.83
N ASP A 2 -7.15 -12.47 -22.91
CA ASP A 2 -8.56 -12.45 -22.50
C ASP A 2 -8.76 -11.30 -21.50
N LEU A 3 -9.35 -10.19 -21.98
CA LEU A 3 -9.48 -8.95 -21.23
C LEU A 3 -10.51 -9.05 -20.09
N GLU A 4 -11.57 -9.82 -20.26
CA GLU A 4 -12.62 -9.94 -19.26
C GLU A 4 -12.14 -10.77 -18.07
N ASN A 5 -11.48 -11.89 -18.35
CA ASN A 5 -10.83 -12.67 -17.30
C ASN A 5 -9.71 -11.86 -16.61
N TYR A 6 -8.96 -11.05 -17.36
CA TYR A 6 -7.96 -10.15 -16.77
C TYR A 6 -8.59 -9.19 -15.75
N ARG A 7 -9.67 -8.50 -16.12
CA ARG A 7 -10.41 -7.57 -15.27
C ARG A 7 -10.90 -8.25 -13.99
N LYS A 8 -11.54 -9.41 -14.12
CA LYS A 8 -12.02 -10.19 -12.97
C LYS A 8 -10.88 -10.57 -12.02
N ARG A 9 -9.72 -10.96 -12.55
CA ARG A 9 -8.56 -11.29 -11.71
C ARG A 9 -7.95 -10.04 -11.04
N ALA A 10 -7.93 -8.90 -11.73
CA ALA A 10 -7.51 -7.62 -11.16
C ALA A 10 -8.44 -7.16 -10.01
N GLU A 11 -9.75 -7.33 -10.16
CA GLU A 11 -10.74 -7.05 -9.10
C GLU A 11 -10.56 -7.98 -7.89
N ASN A 12 -10.29 -9.27 -8.13
CA ASN A 12 -9.98 -10.20 -7.05
C ASN A 12 -8.69 -9.82 -6.30
N PHE A 13 -7.65 -9.38 -7.03
CA PHE A 13 -6.43 -8.85 -6.41
C PHE A 13 -6.74 -7.64 -5.51
N LEU A 14 -7.52 -6.66 -6.00
CA LEU A 14 -7.94 -5.51 -5.19
C LEU A 14 -8.70 -5.93 -3.95
N SER A 15 -9.66 -6.85 -4.10
CA SER A 15 -10.47 -7.37 -2.99
C SER A 15 -9.62 -8.05 -1.91
N GLU A 16 -8.60 -8.83 -2.31
CA GLU A 16 -7.68 -9.47 -1.37
C GLU A 16 -6.75 -8.46 -0.69
N MET A 17 -6.26 -7.46 -1.43
CA MET A 17 -5.45 -6.37 -0.87
C MET A 17 -6.24 -5.54 0.15
N ASP A 18 -7.48 -5.15 -0.18
CA ASP A 18 -8.35 -4.37 0.71
C ASP A 18 -8.74 -5.16 1.95
N LYS A 19 -9.03 -6.46 1.80
CA LYS A 19 -9.31 -7.34 2.93
C LYS A 19 -8.10 -7.47 3.85
N LEU A 20 -6.90 -7.65 3.30
CA LEU A 20 -5.67 -7.71 4.10
C LEU A 20 -5.43 -6.39 4.84
N TYR A 21 -5.60 -5.26 4.15
CA TYR A 21 -5.51 -3.94 4.75
C TYR A 21 -6.49 -3.79 5.92
N TYR A 22 -7.77 -4.07 5.68
CA TYR A 22 -8.80 -3.96 6.71
C TYR A 22 -8.49 -4.83 7.93
N LEU A 23 -8.18 -6.11 7.74
CA LEU A 23 -7.91 -7.03 8.85
C LEU A 23 -6.68 -6.60 9.65
N HIS A 24 -5.62 -6.13 8.98
CA HIS A 24 -4.39 -5.70 9.65
C HIS A 24 -4.59 -4.40 10.45
N PHE A 25 -5.22 -3.39 9.84
CA PHE A 25 -5.39 -2.10 10.48
C PHE A 25 -6.53 -2.05 11.50
N SER A 26 -7.46 -3.01 11.46
CA SER A 26 -8.46 -3.23 12.52
C SER A 26 -7.97 -4.13 13.66
N GLY A 27 -6.75 -4.69 13.55
CA GLY A 27 -6.19 -5.58 14.58
C GLY A 27 -6.73 -7.01 14.57
N GLN A 28 -7.52 -7.39 13.56
CA GLN A 28 -8.06 -8.75 13.40
C GLN A 28 -7.03 -9.73 12.81
N LYS A 29 -5.94 -9.21 12.23
CA LYS A 29 -4.81 -10.00 11.75
C LYS A 29 -3.52 -9.27 12.09
N GLU A 30 -2.56 -9.96 12.69
CA GLU A 30 -1.26 -9.36 13.05
C GLU A 30 -0.30 -9.28 11.86
N GLU A 31 -0.41 -10.22 10.91
CA GLU A 31 0.49 -10.35 9.78
C GLU A 31 0.01 -9.59 8.54
N TYR A 32 0.87 -8.73 8.00
CA TYR A 32 0.63 -7.99 6.76
C TYR A 32 1.32 -8.62 5.54
N ASN A 33 0.87 -9.80 5.10
CA ASN A 33 1.55 -10.59 4.06
C ASN A 33 1.18 -10.17 2.62
N ILE A 34 1.41 -8.92 2.24
CA ILE A 34 1.12 -8.46 0.86
C ILE A 34 1.96 -9.18 -0.19
N ALA A 35 3.15 -9.68 0.17
CA ALA A 35 4.03 -10.37 -0.78
C ALA A 35 3.39 -11.65 -1.35
N GLU A 36 2.61 -12.37 -0.54
CA GLU A 36 1.88 -13.58 -0.95
C GLU A 36 0.79 -13.25 -1.97
N ILE A 37 0.03 -12.17 -1.75
CA ILE A 37 -1.01 -11.72 -2.68
C ILE A 37 -0.37 -11.34 -4.03
N TYR A 38 0.70 -10.53 -4.02
CA TYR A 38 1.40 -10.20 -5.27
C TYR A 38 2.00 -11.43 -5.95
N GLU A 39 2.44 -12.45 -5.22
CA GLU A 39 2.96 -13.68 -5.82
C GLU A 39 1.86 -14.49 -6.54
N LYS A 40 0.68 -14.57 -5.92
CA LYS A 40 -0.51 -15.21 -6.49
C LYS A 40 -0.99 -14.54 -7.80
N TYR A 41 -0.82 -13.23 -7.92
CA TYR A 41 -1.25 -12.43 -9.08
C TYR A 41 -0.08 -11.92 -9.93
N LYS A 42 1.12 -12.50 -9.78
CA LYS A 42 2.36 -11.95 -10.37
C LYS A 42 2.35 -11.81 -11.88
N ASP A 43 1.55 -12.63 -12.55
CA ASP A 43 1.40 -12.66 -14.00
C ASP A 43 0.53 -11.50 -14.51
N LEU A 44 -0.31 -10.90 -13.67
CA LEU A 44 -1.10 -9.72 -14.04
C LEU A 44 -0.23 -8.47 -14.18
N PHE A 45 0.88 -8.40 -13.46
CA PHE A 45 1.72 -7.20 -13.38
C PHE A 45 3.12 -7.47 -13.93
N ILE A 46 3.17 -7.86 -15.20
CA ILE A 46 4.40 -8.00 -15.98
C ILE A 46 4.41 -7.03 -17.16
N LYS A 47 5.61 -6.64 -17.61
CA LYS A 47 5.79 -5.72 -18.74
C LYS A 47 5.05 -6.15 -20.01
N LYS A 48 4.97 -7.47 -20.26
CA LYS A 48 4.25 -8.02 -21.42
C LYS A 48 2.76 -7.65 -21.39
N VAL A 49 2.09 -7.87 -20.25
CA VAL A 49 0.67 -7.56 -20.08
C VAL A 49 0.40 -6.06 -20.21
N ILE A 50 1.26 -5.21 -19.62
CA ILE A 50 1.13 -3.75 -19.75
C ILE A 50 1.16 -3.32 -21.22
N LYS A 51 2.10 -3.86 -22.01
CA LYS A 51 2.20 -3.57 -23.45
C LYS A 51 0.97 -4.05 -24.22
N GLU A 52 0.43 -5.23 -23.88
CA GLU A 52 -0.80 -5.73 -24.50
C GLU A 52 -1.99 -4.79 -24.23
N ILE A 53 -2.16 -4.31 -23.00
CA ILE A 53 -3.22 -3.35 -22.65
C ILE A 53 -2.99 -2.01 -23.34
N GLU A 54 -1.75 -1.54 -23.43
CA GLU A 54 -1.39 -0.30 -24.13
C GLU A 54 -1.73 -0.37 -25.63
N ASN A 55 -1.47 -1.51 -26.28
CA ASN A 55 -1.81 -1.70 -27.69
C ASN A 55 -3.32 -1.76 -27.90
N LEU A 56 -4.04 -2.54 -27.08
CA LEU A 56 -5.51 -2.59 -27.12
C LEU A 56 -6.12 -1.19 -26.96
N ARG A 57 -5.59 -0.40 -26.03
CA ARG A 57 -6.02 0.98 -25.81
C ARG A 57 -5.85 1.86 -27.04
N LYS A 58 -4.75 1.71 -27.80
CA LYS A 58 -4.48 2.52 -29.02
C LYS A 58 -5.46 2.22 -30.14
N GLU A 59 -5.95 0.99 -30.21
CA GLU A 59 -6.89 0.50 -31.23
C GLU A 59 -8.37 0.68 -30.84
N THR A 60 -8.63 1.14 -29.61
CA THR A 60 -9.98 1.27 -29.06
C THR A 60 -10.40 2.74 -28.97
N GLU A 61 -11.67 3.01 -29.25
CA GLU A 61 -12.29 4.35 -29.12
C GLU A 61 -13.46 4.35 -28.13
N GLY A 62 -14.03 5.53 -27.88
CA GLY A 62 -15.19 5.69 -27.01
C GLY A 62 -14.93 5.38 -25.54
N ASP A 63 -15.96 4.90 -24.84
CA ASP A 63 -15.89 4.64 -23.39
C ASP A 63 -14.99 3.46 -23.03
N GLU A 64 -14.84 2.49 -23.93
CA GLU A 64 -13.94 1.36 -23.70
C GLU A 64 -12.47 1.81 -23.65
N ARG A 65 -12.10 2.82 -24.45
CA ARG A 65 -10.77 3.45 -24.37
C ARG A 65 -10.51 4.03 -22.98
N LYS A 66 -11.49 4.74 -22.40
CA LYS A 66 -11.38 5.30 -21.04
C LYS A 66 -11.22 4.20 -19.99
N ARG A 67 -11.93 3.08 -20.13
CA ARG A 67 -11.78 1.92 -19.25
C ARG A 67 -10.37 1.32 -19.35
N LEU A 68 -9.82 1.24 -20.57
CA LEU A 68 -8.44 0.81 -20.80
C LEU A 68 -7.40 1.81 -20.28
N ASP A 69 -7.70 3.12 -20.28
CA ASP A 69 -6.87 4.14 -19.59
C ASP A 69 -6.73 3.82 -18.09
N TYR A 70 -7.86 3.59 -17.41
CA TYR A 70 -7.85 3.24 -15.99
C TYR A 70 -7.15 1.91 -15.73
N LEU A 71 -7.40 0.91 -16.57
CA LEU A 71 -6.75 -0.39 -16.44
C LEU A 71 -5.25 -0.27 -16.64
N LEU A 72 -4.78 0.46 -17.66
CA LEU A 72 -3.36 0.67 -17.91
C LEU A 72 -2.67 1.40 -16.74
N HIS A 73 -3.31 2.43 -16.20
CA HIS A 73 -2.83 3.14 -15.01
C HIS A 73 -2.68 2.18 -13.82
N PHE A 74 -3.73 1.40 -13.54
CA PHE A 74 -3.74 0.40 -12.48
C PHE A 74 -2.61 -0.63 -12.66
N CYS A 75 -2.50 -1.25 -13.83
CA CYS A 75 -1.50 -2.29 -14.09
C CYS A 75 -0.07 -1.76 -13.96
N THR A 76 0.17 -0.53 -14.42
CA THR A 76 1.48 0.12 -14.32
C THR A 76 1.83 0.42 -12.86
N LYS A 77 0.88 0.93 -12.08
CA LYS A 77 1.05 1.16 -10.65
C LYS A 77 1.34 -0.15 -9.91
N GLU A 78 0.59 -1.21 -10.18
CA GLU A 78 0.77 -2.49 -9.50
C GLU A 78 2.02 -3.25 -9.95
N TYR A 79 2.51 -3.03 -11.18
CA TYR A 79 3.83 -3.50 -11.59
C TYR A 79 4.94 -2.93 -10.69
N ILE A 80 4.89 -1.62 -10.39
CA ILE A 80 5.81 -1.00 -9.42
C ILE A 80 5.57 -1.62 -8.04
N GLY A 81 4.30 -1.75 -7.63
CA GLY A 81 3.89 -2.38 -6.37
C GLY A 81 4.51 -3.75 -6.16
N GLN A 82 4.53 -4.59 -7.19
CA GLN A 82 5.12 -5.93 -7.17
C GLN A 82 6.63 -5.92 -6.94
N GLN A 83 7.35 -4.92 -7.47
CA GLN A 83 8.81 -4.81 -7.24
C GLN A 83 9.12 -4.41 -5.79
N VAL A 84 8.28 -3.56 -5.19
CA VAL A 84 8.52 -3.02 -3.85
C VAL A 84 7.70 -3.72 -2.75
N LYS A 85 7.03 -4.84 -3.07
CA LYS A 85 6.11 -5.54 -2.16
C LYS A 85 6.74 -5.91 -0.82
N LYS A 86 8.00 -6.36 -0.82
CA LYS A 86 8.73 -6.75 0.41
C LYS A 86 9.01 -5.54 1.30
N ILE A 87 9.52 -4.46 0.71
CA ILE A 87 9.80 -3.19 1.42
C ILE A 87 8.50 -2.64 2.02
N LYS A 88 7.41 -2.59 1.24
CA LYS A 88 6.09 -2.17 1.73
C LYS A 88 5.61 -3.03 2.93
N GLN A 89 5.78 -4.35 2.83
CA GLN A 89 5.40 -5.28 3.90
C GLN A 89 6.19 -5.02 5.18
N GLU A 90 7.50 -4.91 5.06
CA GLU A 90 8.41 -4.67 6.18
C GLU A 90 8.10 -3.34 6.89
N ILE A 91 7.91 -2.25 6.15
CA ILE A 91 7.52 -0.95 6.73
C ILE A 91 6.23 -1.09 7.56
N VAL A 92 5.19 -1.71 6.99
CA VAL A 92 3.89 -1.83 7.68
C VAL A 92 4.00 -2.71 8.92
N GLN A 93 4.82 -3.76 8.90
CA GLN A 93 5.07 -4.63 10.05
C GLN A 93 5.88 -3.92 11.15
N GLU A 94 6.91 -3.18 10.79
CA GLU A 94 7.71 -2.38 11.74
C GLU A 94 6.88 -1.28 12.40
N GLU A 95 6.03 -0.59 11.62
CA GLU A 95 5.10 0.39 12.16
C GLU A 95 4.09 -0.22 13.14
N ALA A 96 3.58 -1.42 12.84
CA ALA A 96 2.62 -2.11 13.70
C ALA A 96 3.21 -2.47 15.06
N LYS A 97 4.49 -2.87 15.08
CA LYS A 97 5.22 -3.26 16.31
C LYS A 97 5.80 -2.07 17.07
N SER A 98 5.89 -0.91 16.42
CA SER A 98 6.54 0.27 16.99
C SER A 98 5.64 1.03 17.96
N LYS A 99 6.27 1.52 19.03
CA LYS A 99 5.70 2.45 20.00
C LYS A 99 6.58 3.69 20.15
N ILE A 100 5.97 4.79 20.59
CA ILE A 100 6.65 6.01 21.01
C ILE A 100 6.18 6.41 22.42
N LYS A 101 7.05 7.08 23.17
CA LYS A 101 6.71 7.62 24.49
C LYS A 101 6.16 9.04 24.36
N ILE A 102 4.92 9.26 24.78
CA ILE A 102 4.30 10.59 24.87
C ILE A 102 4.04 10.82 26.35
N ASP A 103 4.60 11.89 26.92
CA ASP A 103 4.68 12.09 28.37
C ASP A 103 5.26 10.84 29.07
N ASP A 104 4.46 10.17 29.91
CA ASP A 104 4.81 8.93 30.59
C ASP A 104 4.12 7.67 30.04
N GLU A 105 3.40 7.79 28.92
CA GLU A 105 2.68 6.68 28.30
C GLU A 105 3.37 6.15 27.04
N GLU A 106 3.41 4.82 26.91
CA GLU A 106 3.74 4.17 25.65
C GLU A 106 2.52 4.10 24.73
N VAL A 107 2.61 4.79 23.59
CA VAL A 107 1.55 4.78 22.58
C VAL A 107 2.03 4.09 21.31
N SER A 108 1.16 3.32 20.65
CA SER A 108 1.47 2.74 19.34
C SER A 108 1.83 3.84 18.33
N PHE A 109 2.81 3.57 17.48
CA PHE A 109 3.26 4.51 16.45
C PHE A 109 2.13 4.93 15.51
N ARG A 110 1.14 4.06 15.28
CA ARG A 110 -0.05 4.37 14.47
C ARG A 110 -1.01 5.32 15.20
N LYS A 111 -1.32 5.05 16.47
CA LYS A 111 -2.24 5.89 17.26
C LYS A 111 -1.67 7.29 17.51
N SER A 112 -0.35 7.45 17.58
CA SER A 112 0.26 8.76 17.80
C SER A 112 -0.07 9.79 16.71
N LYS A 113 -0.37 9.37 15.48
CA LYS A 113 -0.85 10.29 14.42
C LYS A 113 -2.18 10.95 14.81
N VAL A 114 -3.10 10.18 15.38
CA VAL A 114 -4.40 10.68 15.84
C VAL A 114 -4.22 11.64 17.02
N ILE A 115 -3.30 11.32 17.92
CA ILE A 115 -2.96 12.21 19.04
C ILE A 115 -2.43 13.55 18.53
N VAL A 116 -1.47 13.57 17.60
CA VAL A 116 -0.96 14.82 16.99
C VAL A 116 -2.09 15.63 16.35
N SER A 117 -3.02 14.98 15.65
CA SER A 117 -4.14 15.68 14.99
C SER A 117 -5.13 16.31 15.98
N ASN A 118 -5.29 15.73 17.17
CA ASN A 118 -6.25 16.19 18.18
C ASN A 118 -5.61 17.06 19.29
N GLU A 119 -4.28 17.13 19.34
CA GLU A 119 -3.55 17.88 20.37
C GLU A 119 -3.67 19.40 20.11
N PRO A 120 -4.27 20.20 21.02
CA PRO A 120 -4.43 21.64 20.83
C PRO A 120 -3.12 22.43 20.95
N GLU A 121 -2.18 21.99 21.79
CA GLU A 121 -0.94 22.71 22.06
C GLU A 121 0.09 22.49 20.95
N GLN A 122 0.55 23.58 20.32
CA GLN A 122 1.49 23.50 19.20
C GLN A 122 2.83 22.87 19.59
N GLU A 123 3.36 23.21 20.77
CA GLU A 123 4.65 22.70 21.24
C GLU A 123 4.59 21.19 21.47
N LYS A 124 3.53 20.69 22.13
CA LYS A 124 3.28 19.26 22.31
C LYS A 124 3.11 18.53 20.97
N ARG A 125 2.35 19.10 20.03
CA ARG A 125 2.25 18.54 18.66
C ARG A 125 3.63 18.36 18.01
N ALA A 126 4.47 19.39 18.09
CA ALA A 126 5.80 19.38 17.48
C ALA A 126 6.73 18.35 18.16
N GLU A 127 6.65 18.20 19.48
CA GLU A 127 7.41 17.20 20.22
C GLU A 127 7.01 15.77 19.80
N ILE A 128 5.71 15.48 19.77
CA ILE A 128 5.20 14.15 19.37
C ILE A 128 5.59 13.84 17.92
N GLU A 129 5.47 14.81 17.01
CA GLU A 129 5.86 14.62 15.61
C GLU A 129 7.37 14.41 15.45
N SER A 130 8.20 15.09 16.25
CA SER A 130 9.66 14.86 16.24
C SER A 130 10.00 13.43 16.63
N LYS A 131 9.38 12.89 17.69
CA LYS A 131 9.52 11.48 18.09
C LYS A 131 9.05 10.52 17.00
N ARG A 132 7.99 10.86 16.26
CA ARG A 132 7.50 10.07 15.11
C ARG A 132 8.53 10.07 13.96
N ILE A 133 9.08 11.22 13.62
CA ILE A 133 10.11 11.36 12.58
C ILE A 133 11.37 10.53 12.93
N GLU A 134 11.78 10.48 14.19
CA GLU A 134 12.90 9.64 14.61
C GLU A 134 12.65 8.15 14.36
N LYS A 135 11.42 7.66 14.61
CA LYS A 135 11.04 6.28 14.27
C LYS A 135 11.06 6.05 12.75
N ILE A 136 10.49 6.98 11.97
CA ILE A 136 10.51 6.90 10.49
C ILE A 136 11.93 6.85 9.95
N LYS A 137 12.85 7.68 10.49
CA LYS A 137 14.27 7.63 10.11
C LYS A 137 14.88 6.25 10.35
N LYS A 138 14.56 5.59 11.46
CA LYS A 138 15.03 4.21 11.74
C LYS A 138 14.48 3.21 10.73
N PHE A 139 13.19 3.32 10.36
CA PHE A 139 12.60 2.47 9.32
C PHE A 139 13.28 2.67 7.96
N ASN A 140 13.55 3.92 7.58
CA ASN A 140 14.14 4.26 6.29
C ASN A 140 15.59 3.77 6.17
N THR A 141 16.39 3.87 7.23
CA THR A 141 17.80 3.39 7.19
C THR A 141 17.91 1.89 6.99
N LYS A 142 16.93 1.11 7.46
CA LYS A 142 16.88 -0.35 7.26
C LYS A 142 16.57 -0.77 5.82
N ASN A 143 15.99 0.13 5.02
CA ASN A 143 15.51 -0.12 3.66
C ASN A 143 16.33 0.61 2.57
N LYS A 144 17.51 1.15 2.91
CA LYS A 144 18.50 1.71 1.96
C LYS A 144 19.42 0.62 1.44
#